data_AF-A0A973D7G0-F1
#
_entry.id   AF-A0A973D7G0-F1
#
_cell.length_a   1.000
_cell.length_b   1.000
_cell.length_c   1.000
_cell.angle_alpha   90.00
_cell.angle_beta   90.00
_cell.angle_gamma   90.00
#
_symmetry.space_group_name_H-M   'P 1'
#
loop_
_entity.id
_entity.type
_entity.pdbx_description
1 polymer ?
#
loop_
_entity_poly.entity_id
_entity_poly.type
_entity_poly.pdbx_seq_one_letter_code
_entity_poly.pdbx_strand_id
1 'polypeptide(L)'
;SLSPAQGEKPPHLDTEKIRFRVQSALLLTRITQVLGSALGAVAVYWDASTTIHSWSAFNDSCDQMSPENLPIRIWVDFRLWEATDGTRGLITRGLSALGQRELEVIGSSSSAEQIRAWCYTVAHYCLEKCEILVHGQAVGISQKEWIRAWVVESRLDPGNWATWLDLEAEE
;
A
#
# COMPACT_ATOMS: atom_id res chain seq x y z
N SER A 1 0.03 -26.30 -1.62
CA SER A 1 -0.58 -26.42 -2.95
C SER A 1 -1.29 -25.11 -3.25
N LEU A 2 -0.56 -24.15 -3.83
CA LEU A 2 -1.08 -22.83 -4.18
C LEU A 2 -1.43 -22.87 -5.67
N SER A 3 -2.61 -23.39 -5.99
CA SER A 3 -3.23 -23.13 -7.29
C SER A 3 -4.43 -22.22 -7.04
N PRO A 4 -4.59 -21.13 -7.81
CA PRO A 4 -5.81 -20.34 -7.77
C PRO A 4 -7.00 -21.25 -8.04
N ALA A 5 -8.15 -20.95 -7.41
CA ALA A 5 -9.41 -21.58 -7.77
C ALA A 5 -9.55 -21.54 -9.30
N GLN A 6 -9.82 -22.71 -9.88
CA GLN A 6 -9.74 -22.93 -11.33
C GLN A 6 -10.53 -21.88 -12.12
N GLY A 7 -9.84 -21.02 -12.87
CA GLY A 7 -10.40 -20.32 -14.04
C GLY A 7 -10.33 -18.79 -14.06
N GLU A 8 -10.30 -18.11 -12.92
CA GLU A 8 -10.24 -16.65 -12.91
C GLU A 8 -8.80 -16.12 -12.95
N LYS A 9 -8.55 -15.18 -13.85
CA LYS A 9 -7.28 -14.46 -13.95
C LYS A 9 -7.37 -13.17 -13.14
N PRO A 10 -6.27 -12.70 -12.52
CA PRO A 10 -6.26 -11.41 -11.87
C PRO A 10 -6.65 -10.31 -12.86
N PRO A 11 -7.42 -9.29 -12.42
CA PRO A 11 -7.68 -8.12 -13.23
C PRO A 11 -6.38 -7.51 -13.75
N HIS A 12 -6.40 -7.14 -15.03
CA HIS A 12 -5.30 -6.41 -15.64
C HIS A 12 -5.20 -5.02 -15.01
N LEU A 13 -4.01 -4.67 -14.53
CA LEU A 13 -3.70 -3.33 -14.05
C LEU A 13 -3.04 -2.52 -15.17
N ASP A 14 -3.23 -1.20 -15.14
CA ASP A 14 -2.77 -0.29 -16.17
C ASP A 14 -1.85 0.78 -15.56
N THR A 15 -0.62 0.85 -16.04
CA THR A 15 0.41 1.77 -15.55
C THR A 15 0.05 3.24 -15.81
N GLU A 16 -0.66 3.54 -16.90
CA GLU A 16 -1.14 4.88 -17.19
C GLU A 16 -2.26 5.30 -16.22
N LYS A 17 -3.15 4.35 -15.88
CA LYS A 17 -4.15 4.57 -14.83
C LYS A 17 -3.48 4.84 -13.48
N ILE A 18 -2.44 4.08 -13.11
CA ILE A 18 -1.69 4.31 -11.86
C ILE A 18 -1.07 5.71 -11.85
N ARG A 19 -0.35 6.08 -12.92
CA ARG A 19 0.27 7.40 -13.09
C ARG A 19 -0.76 8.53 -12.92
N PHE A 20 -1.88 8.44 -13.62
CA PHE A 20 -2.96 9.42 -13.54
C PHE A 20 -3.54 9.52 -12.12
N ARG A 21 -3.75 8.39 -11.44
CA ARG A 21 -4.31 8.36 -10.08
C ARG A 21 -3.34 8.94 -9.06
N VAL A 22 -2.04 8.68 -9.17
CA VAL A 22 -1.00 9.28 -8.32
C VAL A 22 -0.96 10.80 -8.51
N GLN A 23 -0.96 11.28 -9.75
CA GLN A 23 -1.01 12.72 -10.03
C GLN A 23 -2.28 13.38 -9.47
N SER A 24 -3.43 12.72 -9.61
CA SER A 24 -4.69 13.18 -9.05
C SER A 24 -4.66 13.24 -7.51
N ALA A 25 -4.06 12.23 -6.86
CA ALA A 25 -3.92 12.18 -5.41
C ALA A 25 -2.98 13.29 -4.89
N LEU A 26 -1.86 13.56 -5.58
CA LEU A 26 -0.97 14.68 -5.30
C LEU A 26 -1.71 16.03 -5.35
N LEU A 27 -2.47 16.26 -6.43
CA LEU A 27 -3.26 17.49 -6.60
C LEU A 27 -4.33 17.62 -5.50
N LEU A 28 -5.08 16.55 -5.23
CA LEU A 28 -6.11 16.55 -4.19
C LEU A 28 -5.50 16.82 -2.81
N THR A 29 -4.32 16.27 -2.53
CA THR A 29 -3.58 16.51 -1.28
C THR A 29 -3.22 17.99 -1.13
N ARG A 30 -2.72 18.63 -2.20
CA ARG A 30 -2.41 20.08 -2.19
C ARG A 30 -3.67 20.95 -2.05
N ILE A 31 -4.76 20.63 -2.76
CA ILE A 31 -6.03 21.35 -2.60
C ILE A 31 -6.53 21.23 -1.16
N THR A 32 -6.46 20.04 -0.59
CA THR A 32 -6.86 19.79 0.80
C THR A 32 -6.00 20.58 1.79
N GLN A 33 -4.69 20.67 1.55
CA GLN A 33 -3.79 21.50 2.36
C GLN A 33 -4.19 23.00 2.30
N VAL A 34 -4.47 23.53 1.11
CA VAL A 34 -4.90 24.93 0.96
C VAL A 34 -6.25 25.19 1.65
N LEU A 35 -7.24 24.33 1.41
CA LEU A 35 -8.57 24.47 2.00
C LEU A 35 -8.53 24.34 3.52
N GLY A 36 -7.84 23.34 4.05
CA GLY A 36 -7.73 23.15 5.49
C GLY A 36 -6.99 24.28 6.19
N SER A 37 -5.99 24.89 5.52
CA SER A 37 -5.31 26.08 6.04
C SER A 37 -6.24 27.29 6.08
N ALA A 38 -7.01 27.52 5.01
CA ALA A 38 -7.94 28.64 4.90
C ALA A 38 -9.13 28.53 5.86
N LEU A 39 -9.57 27.30 6.18
CA LEU A 39 -10.74 27.03 7.01
C LEU A 39 -10.40 26.68 8.47
N GLY A 40 -9.12 26.60 8.83
CA GLY A 40 -8.70 26.22 10.19
C GLY A 40 -9.07 24.78 10.54
N ALA A 41 -8.81 23.83 9.63
CA ALA A 41 -9.10 22.42 9.85
C ALA A 41 -8.35 21.86 11.06
N VAL A 42 -9.00 20.98 11.81
CA VAL A 42 -8.40 20.26 12.95
C VAL A 42 -7.91 18.86 12.57
N ALA A 43 -8.51 18.29 11.53
CA ALA A 43 -8.19 16.97 11.01
C ALA A 43 -8.69 16.83 9.56
N VAL A 44 -8.17 15.83 8.85
CA VAL A 44 -8.61 15.43 7.51
C VAL A 44 -8.99 13.95 7.55
N TYR A 45 -10.20 13.63 7.10
CA TYR A 45 -10.58 12.25 6.78
C TYR A 45 -10.25 11.97 5.32
N TRP A 46 -9.53 10.88 5.07
CA TRP A 46 -9.19 10.43 3.73
C TRP A 46 -9.92 9.12 3.43
N ASP A 47 -10.94 9.21 2.58
CA ASP A 47 -11.87 8.11 2.32
C ASP A 47 -11.18 6.84 1.82
N ALA A 48 -10.24 6.98 0.87
CA ALA A 48 -9.56 5.83 0.24
C ALA A 48 -8.81 4.93 1.24
N SER A 49 -8.20 5.50 2.26
CA SER A 49 -7.52 4.77 3.34
C SER A 49 -8.42 4.53 4.54
N THR A 50 -9.58 5.17 4.62
CA THR A 50 -10.48 5.21 5.78
C THR A 50 -9.82 5.78 7.05
N THR A 51 -8.75 6.58 6.90
CA THR A 51 -7.99 7.14 8.03
C THR A 51 -8.34 8.59 8.31
N ILE A 52 -8.21 8.98 9.58
CA ILE A 52 -8.27 10.38 10.03
C ILE A 52 -6.87 10.80 10.42
N HIS A 53 -6.40 11.91 9.86
CA HIS A 53 -5.11 12.53 10.17
C HIS A 53 -5.35 13.81 10.96
N SER A 54 -4.59 14.03 12.04
CA SER A 54 -4.57 15.37 12.65
C SER A 54 -4.07 16.38 11.63
N TRP A 55 -4.54 17.63 11.75
CA TRP A 55 -4.11 18.69 10.82
C TRP A 55 -2.59 18.85 10.78
N SER A 56 -1.93 18.78 11.94
CA SER A 56 -0.46 18.81 12.03
C SER A 56 0.21 17.71 11.22
N ALA A 57 -0.18 16.45 11.43
CA ALA A 57 0.41 15.31 10.73
C ALA A 57 0.14 15.33 9.22
N PHE A 58 -1.06 15.78 8.82
CA PHE A 58 -1.41 15.96 7.41
C PHE A 58 -0.54 17.05 6.78
N ASN A 59 -0.41 18.21 7.42
CA ASN A 59 0.37 19.33 6.91
C ASN A 59 1.87 18.99 6.83
N ASP A 60 2.43 18.35 7.86
CA ASP A 60 3.83 17.90 7.88
C ASP A 60 4.14 16.94 6.72
N SER A 61 3.19 16.05 6.41
CA SER A 61 3.30 15.13 5.27
C SER A 61 3.21 15.86 3.93
N CYS A 62 2.39 16.91 3.84
CA CYS A 62 2.30 17.75 2.63
C CYS A 62 3.57 18.58 2.40
N ASP A 63 4.21 19.06 3.46
CA ASP A 63 5.42 19.89 3.35
C ASP A 63 6.62 19.07 2.86
N GLN A 64 6.64 17.77 3.16
CA GLN A 64 7.65 16.83 2.68
C GLN A 64 7.33 16.24 1.30
N MET A 65 6.12 16.44 0.79
CA MET A 65 5.63 15.80 -0.44
C MET A 65 6.32 16.33 -1.70
N SER A 66 6.89 15.41 -2.48
CA SER A 66 7.40 15.64 -3.85
C SER A 66 6.94 14.51 -4.80
N PRO A 67 7.18 14.62 -6.11
CA PRO A 67 6.90 13.51 -7.04
C PRO A 67 7.62 12.20 -6.68
N GLU A 68 8.80 12.29 -6.05
CA GLU A 68 9.62 11.16 -5.59
C GLU A 68 9.33 10.80 -4.13
N ASN A 69 8.83 11.74 -3.32
CA ASN A 69 8.45 11.51 -1.94
C ASN A 69 6.93 11.62 -1.76
N LEU A 70 6.22 10.58 -2.19
CA LEU A 70 4.77 10.48 -2.10
C LEU A 70 4.31 10.36 -0.62
N PRO A 71 3.27 11.09 -0.18
CA PRO A 71 2.75 11.04 1.18
C PRO A 71 1.84 9.82 1.37
N ILE A 72 2.35 8.63 1.09
CA ILE A 72 1.54 7.40 1.02
C ILE A 72 0.84 7.05 2.34
N ARG A 73 1.31 7.57 3.48
CA ARG A 73 0.63 7.40 4.79
C ARG A 73 -0.72 8.13 4.86
N ILE A 74 -0.94 9.15 4.03
CA ILE A 74 -2.25 9.79 3.88
C ILE A 74 -3.15 8.88 3.03
N TRP A 75 -2.61 8.37 1.93
CA TRP A 75 -3.42 7.70 0.90
C TRP A 75 -3.71 6.23 1.20
N VAL A 76 -2.87 5.59 2.02
CA VAL A 76 -2.89 4.15 2.27
C VAL A 76 -2.81 3.88 3.77
N ASP A 77 -3.79 3.15 4.29
CA ASP A 77 -3.73 2.57 5.63
C ASP A 77 -2.89 1.30 5.59
N PHE A 78 -1.98 1.15 6.56
CA PHE A 78 -1.12 -0.02 6.73
C PHE A 78 -1.56 -0.75 8.00
N ARG A 79 -2.62 -1.53 7.89
CA ARG A 79 -3.30 -2.13 9.04
C ARG A 79 -2.61 -3.42 9.45
N LEU A 80 -1.85 -3.34 10.53
CA LEU A 80 -1.16 -4.47 11.14
C LEU A 80 -2.01 -5.11 12.24
N TRP A 81 -1.98 -6.44 12.33
CA TRP A 81 -2.51 -7.20 13.46
C TRP A 81 -1.52 -8.30 13.89
N GLU A 82 -1.71 -8.79 15.11
CA GLU A 82 -1.02 -9.96 15.64
C GLU A 82 -2.06 -11.06 15.91
N ALA A 83 -1.78 -12.26 15.44
CA ALA A 83 -2.59 -13.45 15.65
C ALA A 83 -2.26 -14.10 17.01
N THR A 84 -3.16 -14.98 17.47
CA THR A 84 -3.02 -15.65 18.78
C THR A 84 -1.82 -16.60 18.85
N ASP A 85 -1.32 -17.06 17.70
CA ASP A 85 -0.12 -17.91 17.59
C ASP A 85 1.19 -17.10 17.57
N GLY A 86 1.10 -15.77 17.72
CA GLY A 86 2.25 -14.86 17.73
C GLY A 86 2.72 -14.42 16.33
N THR A 87 2.10 -14.93 15.27
CA THR A 87 2.36 -14.46 13.90
C THR A 87 1.67 -13.12 13.65
N ARG A 88 2.15 -12.37 12.67
CA ARG A 88 1.65 -11.05 12.31
C ARG A 88 1.17 -11.01 10.88
N GLY A 89 0.26 -10.09 10.62
CA GLY A 89 -0.17 -9.78 9.27
C GLY A 89 -0.37 -8.29 9.06
N LEU A 90 -0.45 -7.92 7.80
CA LEU A 90 -0.71 -6.57 7.34
C LEU A 90 -1.62 -6.60 6.12
N ILE A 91 -2.57 -5.68 6.06
CA ILE A 91 -3.34 -5.39 4.86
C ILE A 91 -3.29 -3.91 4.59
N THR A 92 -3.13 -3.54 3.32
CA THR A 92 -3.30 -2.15 2.91
C THR A 92 -4.75 -1.84 2.59
N ARG A 93 -5.15 -0.58 2.78
CA ARG A 93 -6.37 -0.03 2.20
C ARG A 93 -6.07 1.29 1.54
N GLY A 94 -6.41 1.41 0.26
CA GLY A 94 -6.28 2.64 -0.52
C GLY A 94 -5.41 2.51 -1.77
N LEU A 95 -4.62 1.42 -1.90
CA LEU A 95 -3.84 1.18 -3.12
C LEU A 95 -4.75 0.91 -4.33
N SER A 96 -5.88 0.25 -4.11
CA SER A 96 -6.91 0.04 -5.13
C SER A 96 -7.45 1.35 -5.72
N ALA A 97 -7.67 2.38 -4.88
CA ALA A 97 -8.06 3.71 -5.34
C ALA A 97 -6.98 4.38 -6.21
N LEU A 98 -5.71 4.00 -6.02
CA LEU A 98 -4.56 4.44 -6.80
C LEU A 98 -4.30 3.56 -8.04
N GLY A 99 -5.15 2.56 -8.31
CA GLY A 99 -5.04 1.69 -9.48
C GLY A 99 -4.14 0.46 -9.27
N GLN A 100 -3.73 0.17 -8.03
CA GLN A 100 -2.93 -0.99 -7.66
C GLN A 100 -3.79 -2.09 -7.00
N ARG A 101 -3.21 -3.25 -6.69
CA ARG A 101 -3.80 -4.22 -5.75
C ARG A 101 -3.42 -3.83 -4.32
N GLU A 102 -4.27 -4.17 -3.36
CA GLU A 102 -3.87 -4.10 -1.96
C GLU A 102 -2.74 -5.11 -1.68
N LEU A 103 -1.83 -4.75 -0.78
CA LEU A 103 -0.77 -5.62 -0.28
C LEU A 103 -1.28 -6.40 0.92
N GLU A 104 -0.91 -7.68 0.98
CA GLU A 104 -1.20 -8.54 2.12
C GLU A 104 0.07 -9.21 2.63
N VAL A 105 0.20 -9.29 3.96
CA VAL A 105 1.15 -10.15 4.65
C VAL A 105 0.33 -10.99 5.62
N ILE A 106 0.55 -12.31 5.63
CA ILE A 106 -0.24 -13.24 6.43
C ILE A 106 0.71 -14.24 7.07
N GLY A 107 0.63 -14.38 8.39
CA GLY A 107 1.32 -15.42 9.14
C GLY A 107 2.84 -15.21 9.24
N SER A 108 3.34 -13.98 9.17
CA SER A 108 4.77 -13.70 9.27
C SER A 108 5.25 -13.68 10.72
N SER A 109 6.44 -14.23 10.95
CA SER A 109 7.22 -14.15 12.19
C SER A 109 8.01 -12.85 12.35
N SER A 110 8.12 -12.04 11.29
CA SER A 110 8.84 -10.76 11.31
C SER A 110 8.25 -9.77 12.33
N SER A 111 9.05 -8.77 12.72
CA SER A 111 8.60 -7.73 13.64
C SER A 111 7.54 -6.83 13.00
N ALA A 112 6.66 -6.24 13.82
CA ALA A 112 5.65 -5.31 13.34
C ALA A 112 6.25 -4.09 12.59
N GLU A 113 7.40 -3.62 13.05
CA GLU A 113 8.14 -2.52 12.44
C GLU A 113 8.67 -2.90 11.06
N GLN A 114 9.28 -4.09 10.93
CA GLN A 114 9.81 -4.60 9.68
C GLN A 114 8.71 -4.82 8.65
N ILE A 115 7.59 -5.45 9.03
CA ILE A 115 6.44 -5.68 8.15
C ILE A 115 5.93 -4.33 7.62
N ARG A 116 5.74 -3.33 8.49
CA ARG A 116 5.30 -1.99 8.08
C ARG A 116 6.30 -1.30 7.16
N ALA A 117 7.59 -1.35 7.49
CA ALA A 117 8.65 -0.72 6.71
C ALA A 117 8.73 -1.31 5.29
N TRP A 118 8.71 -2.63 5.18
CA TRP A 118 8.79 -3.31 3.89
C TRP A 118 7.54 -3.09 3.05
N CYS A 119 6.34 -3.22 3.62
CA CYS A 119 5.10 -2.94 2.89
C CYS A 119 5.03 -1.47 2.44
N TYR A 120 5.51 -0.53 3.27
CA TYR A 120 5.62 0.87 2.90
C TYR A 120 6.55 1.07 1.70
N THR A 121 7.76 0.49 1.75
CA THR A 121 8.74 0.59 0.66
C THR A 121 8.18 0.03 -0.65
N VAL A 122 7.53 -1.13 -0.60
CA VAL A 122 6.94 -1.77 -1.77
C VAL A 122 5.80 -0.93 -2.34
N ALA A 123 4.87 -0.48 -1.49
CA ALA A 123 3.76 0.37 -1.91
C ALA A 123 4.26 1.67 -2.54
N HIS A 124 5.24 2.32 -1.90
CA HIS A 124 5.86 3.53 -2.41
C HIS A 124 6.50 3.29 -3.78
N TYR A 125 7.33 2.26 -3.92
CA TYR A 125 7.98 1.90 -5.18
C TYR A 125 6.95 1.65 -6.31
N CYS A 126 5.90 0.87 -6.04
CA CYS A 126 4.88 0.56 -7.04
C CYS A 126 4.13 1.82 -7.53
N LEU A 127 3.91 2.79 -6.64
CA LEU A 127 3.23 4.03 -6.99
C LEU A 127 4.18 5.03 -7.67
N GLU A 128 5.37 5.23 -7.11
CA GLU A 128 6.37 6.17 -7.60
C GLU A 128 6.86 5.79 -9.01
N LYS A 129 7.16 4.51 -9.23
CA LYS A 129 7.63 4.01 -10.53
C LYS A 129 6.51 3.58 -11.47
N CYS A 130 5.26 3.61 -11.00
CA CYS A 130 4.10 3.06 -11.72
C CYS A 130 4.32 1.58 -12.10
N GLU A 131 4.96 0.81 -11.21
CA GLU A 131 5.31 -0.60 -11.42
C GLU A 131 4.17 -1.52 -10.98
N ILE A 132 3.90 -2.56 -11.74
CA ILE A 132 2.91 -3.59 -11.40
C ILE A 132 3.66 -4.88 -11.07
N LEU A 133 3.60 -5.29 -9.80
CA LEU A 133 4.19 -6.55 -9.39
C LEU A 133 3.46 -7.73 -10.05
N VAL A 134 4.24 -8.62 -10.66
CA VAL A 134 3.75 -9.86 -11.29
C VAL A 134 3.88 -11.05 -10.35
N HIS A 135 3.11 -12.11 -10.63
CA HIS A 135 3.10 -13.31 -9.81
C HIS A 135 4.48 -13.98 -9.77
N GLY A 136 5.02 -14.18 -8.57
CA GLY A 136 6.33 -14.79 -8.32
C GLY A 136 7.51 -13.81 -8.39
N GLN A 137 7.27 -12.51 -8.61
CA GLN A 137 8.33 -11.52 -8.72
C GLN A 137 9.08 -11.36 -7.39
N ALA A 138 10.42 -11.41 -7.44
CA ALA A 138 11.26 -10.99 -6.33
C ALA A 138 11.38 -9.46 -6.31
N VAL A 139 11.18 -8.85 -5.15
CA VAL A 139 11.33 -7.41 -4.92
C VAL A 139 12.46 -7.19 -3.94
N GLY A 140 13.55 -6.56 -4.39
CA GLY A 140 14.66 -6.20 -3.53
C GLY A 140 14.29 -5.00 -2.65
N ILE A 141 14.32 -5.18 -1.33
CA ILE A 141 14.10 -4.12 -0.34
C ILE A 141 15.44 -3.47 0.03
N SER A 142 16.49 -4.27 0.15
CA SER A 142 17.87 -3.83 0.37
C SER A 142 18.85 -4.76 -0.37
N GLN A 143 20.15 -4.54 -0.23
CA GLN A 143 21.17 -5.41 -0.85
C GLN A 143 21.11 -6.87 -0.39
N LYS A 144 20.52 -7.13 0.78
CA LYS A 144 20.46 -8.47 1.40
C LYS A 144 19.05 -8.94 1.70
N GLU A 145 18.06 -8.07 1.55
CA GLU A 145 16.68 -8.36 1.90
C GLU A 145 15.83 -8.23 0.65
N TRP A 146 15.08 -9.29 0.38
CA TRP A 146 14.14 -9.35 -0.71
C TRP A 146 12.88 -10.04 -0.22
N ILE A 147 11.80 -9.83 -0.95
CA ILE A 147 10.49 -10.43 -0.67
C ILE A 147 9.96 -11.02 -1.96
N ARG A 148 9.08 -12.02 -1.87
CA ARG A 148 8.40 -12.57 -3.05
C ARG A 148 6.96 -12.06 -3.11
N ALA A 149 6.60 -11.49 -4.25
CA ALA A 149 5.26 -11.01 -4.52
C ALA A 149 4.44 -12.08 -5.23
N TRP A 150 3.28 -12.42 -4.68
CA TRP A 150 2.35 -13.38 -5.24
C TRP A 150 1.01 -12.72 -5.52
N VAL A 151 0.58 -12.77 -6.78
CA VAL A 151 -0.77 -12.30 -7.15
C VAL A 151 -1.75 -13.44 -6.86
N VAL A 152 -2.63 -13.22 -5.90
CA VAL A 152 -3.56 -14.22 -5.35
C VAL A 152 -4.93 -13.61 -5.10
N GLU A 153 -5.95 -14.45 -4.97
CA GLU A 153 -7.20 -14.02 -4.34
C GLU A 153 -6.90 -13.63 -2.89
N SER A 154 -7.44 -12.49 -2.47
CA SER A 154 -7.29 -11.94 -1.14
C SER A 154 -7.86 -12.91 -0.11
N ARG A 155 -7.10 -13.18 0.96
CA ARG A 155 -7.60 -13.99 2.08
C ARG A 155 -8.41 -13.16 3.07
N LEU A 156 -8.31 -11.84 3.00
CA LEU A 156 -8.88 -10.88 3.95
C LEU A 156 -10.09 -10.15 3.37
N ASP A 157 -10.25 -10.18 2.06
CA ASP A 157 -11.36 -9.62 1.28
C ASP A 157 -11.72 -10.58 0.11
N PRO A 158 -12.38 -11.72 0.42
CA PRO A 158 -12.68 -12.75 -0.58
C PRO A 158 -13.42 -12.24 -1.81
N GLY A 159 -13.08 -12.75 -3.00
CA GLY A 159 -13.58 -12.24 -4.28
C GLY A 159 -12.80 -11.05 -4.86
N ASN A 160 -11.86 -10.47 -4.10
CA ASN A 160 -10.91 -9.48 -4.61
C ASN A 160 -9.50 -10.07 -4.78
N TRP A 161 -8.69 -9.43 -5.62
CA TRP A 161 -7.30 -9.85 -5.86
C TRP A 161 -6.32 -8.95 -5.11
N ALA A 162 -5.35 -9.57 -4.46
CA ALA A 162 -4.30 -8.90 -3.70
C ALA A 162 -2.90 -9.31 -4.19
N THR A 163 -1.91 -8.52 -3.80
CA THR A 163 -0.50 -8.90 -3.88
C THR A 163 -0.06 -9.36 -2.50
N TRP A 164 0.04 -10.67 -2.30
CA TRP A 164 0.61 -11.25 -1.08
C TRP A 164 2.13 -11.09 -1.12
N LEU A 165 2.68 -10.48 -0.08
CA LEU A 165 4.11 -10.31 0.13
C LEU A 165 4.59 -11.39 1.09
N ASP A 166 5.33 -12.34 0.54
CA ASP A 166 6.03 -13.36 1.30
C ASP A 166 7.38 -12.80 1.75
N LEU A 167 7.44 -12.48 3.05
CA LEU A 167 8.59 -11.82 3.68
C LEU A 167 9.69 -12.82 4.08
N GLU A 168 9.38 -14.11 4.03
CA GLU A 168 10.24 -15.20 4.53
C GLU A 168 10.62 -16.18 3.42
N ALA A 169 10.33 -15.82 2.17
CA ALA A 169 10.72 -16.62 1.02
C ALA A 169 12.25 -16.85 1.01
N GLU A 170 12.66 -18.09 0.75
CA GLU A 170 14.06 -18.46 0.46
C GLU A 170 14.33 -18.31 -1.05
N GLU A 171 15.58 -17.96 -1.42
CA GLU A 171 15.93 -17.54 -2.80
C GLU A 171 15.53 -18.57 -3.85
#